data_AF-A0A6B3F7L1-F1
#
_entry.id   AF-A0A6B3F7L1-F1
#
_cell.length_a   1.000
_cell.length_b   1.000
_cell.length_c   1.000
_cell.angle_alpha   90.00
_cell.angle_beta   90.00
_cell.angle_gamma   90.00
#
_symmetry.space_group_name_H-M   'P 1'
#
loop_
_entity.id
_entity.type
_entity.pdbx_description
1 polymer ?
#
loop_
_entity_poly.entity_id
_entity_poly.type
_entity_poly.pdbx_seq_one_letter_code
_entity_poly.pdbx_strand_id
1 'polypeptide(L)'
;MFVGRTAELDALNSAFASSSEVVLHAVHGLGGVGKSALAQRWAADREELVRWWINADSPAEIDAGLAALARALQPGLSQVPTETQTERALAWLATRGEWLLVLDNVEDPAH
;
A
#
# COMPACT_ATOMS: atom_id res chain seq x y z
N MET A 1 -9.28 -19.96 -4.48
CA MET A 1 -9.13 -20.78 -3.26
C MET A 1 -7.72 -20.54 -2.73
N PHE A 2 -7.57 -19.94 -1.55
CA PHE A 2 -6.27 -19.66 -0.92
C PHE A 2 -6.10 -20.70 0.20
N VAL A 3 -5.08 -21.56 0.11
CA VAL A 3 -4.89 -22.71 1.02
C VAL A 3 -3.47 -22.68 1.56
N GLY A 4 -3.31 -22.79 2.89
CA GLY A 4 -2.03 -22.59 3.56
C GLY A 4 -1.67 -21.10 3.76
N ARG A 5 -0.61 -20.84 4.53
CA ARG A 5 -0.10 -19.51 4.96
C ARG A 5 -0.67 -18.85 6.21
N THR A 6 -1.24 -19.64 7.12
CA THR A 6 -1.67 -19.12 8.43
C THR A 6 -0.50 -18.49 9.20
N ALA A 7 0.68 -19.11 9.16
CA ALA A 7 1.87 -18.57 9.82
C ALA A 7 2.32 -17.22 9.24
N GLU A 8 2.31 -17.04 7.92
CA GLU A 8 2.64 -15.76 7.28
C GLU A 8 1.58 -14.68 7.53
N LEU A 9 0.29 -15.05 7.60
CA LEU A 9 -0.78 -14.14 8.01
C LEU A 9 -0.63 -13.71 9.47
N ASP A 10 -0.32 -14.64 10.37
CA ASP A 10 -0.09 -14.37 11.79
C ASP A 10 1.15 -13.49 12.00
N ALA A 11 2.19 -13.68 11.17
CA ALA A 11 3.36 -12.82 11.15
C ALA A 11 2.99 -11.39 10.73
N LEU A 12 2.21 -11.20 9.66
CA LEU A 12 1.70 -9.88 9.27
C LEU A 12 0.85 -9.25 10.37
N ASN A 13 -0.09 -10.00 10.96
CA ASN A 13 -0.93 -9.51 12.05
C ASN A 13 -0.11 -9.04 13.25
N SER A 14 0.87 -9.84 13.67
CA SER A 14 1.75 -9.50 14.80
C SER A 14 2.58 -8.25 14.51
N ALA A 15 3.06 -8.12 13.27
CA ALA A 15 3.94 -7.05 12.88
C ALA A 15 3.19 -5.71 12.70
N PHE A 16 1.88 -5.75 12.39
CA PHE A 16 0.97 -4.58 12.39
C PHE A 16 0.29 -4.31 13.74
N ALA A 17 0.46 -5.17 14.76
CA ALA A 17 -0.07 -4.96 16.10
C ALA A 17 0.83 -4.08 16.99
N SER A 18 2.12 -3.88 16.64
CA SER A 18 3.00 -2.97 17.36
C SER A 18 2.72 -1.52 16.96
N SER A 19 2.29 -0.71 17.93
CA SER A 19 1.80 0.67 17.79
C SER A 19 2.88 1.71 17.45
N SER A 20 3.53 1.55 16.30
CA SER A 20 4.31 2.63 15.67
C SER A 20 3.41 3.34 14.66
N GLU A 21 3.51 4.66 14.59
CA GLU A 21 2.63 5.58 13.83
C GLU A 21 2.52 5.24 12.32
N VAL A 22 3.53 4.55 11.77
CA VAL A 22 3.49 3.92 10.44
C VAL A 22 4.19 2.56 10.54
N VAL A 23 3.50 1.49 10.19
CA VAL A 23 4.08 0.14 10.11
C VAL A 23 4.36 -0.20 8.65
N LEU A 24 5.65 -0.31 8.29
CA LEU A 24 6.09 -0.78 6.96
C LEU A 24 6.51 -2.23 7.07
N HIS A 25 5.85 -3.13 6.31
CA HIS A 25 6.26 -4.53 6.18
C HIS A 25 6.43 -4.92 4.72
N ALA A 26 7.60 -5.47 4.41
CA ALA A 26 7.90 -6.01 3.09
C ALA A 26 7.64 -7.51 3.06
N VAL A 27 6.78 -7.96 2.14
CA VAL A 27 6.61 -9.38 1.83
C VAL A 27 7.46 -9.71 0.60
N HIS A 28 8.58 -10.42 0.78
CA HIS A 28 9.51 -10.76 -0.29
C HIS A 28 9.64 -12.29 -0.50
N GLY A 29 10.07 -12.71 -1.69
CA GLY A 29 10.20 -14.12 -2.07
C GLY A 29 10.26 -14.30 -3.58
N LEU A 30 10.51 -15.52 -4.05
CA LEU A 30 10.62 -15.84 -5.48
C LEU A 30 9.36 -15.39 -6.27
N GLY A 31 9.54 -15.09 -7.56
CA GLY A 31 8.44 -14.75 -8.47
C GLY A 31 7.36 -15.86 -8.49
N GLY A 32 6.09 -15.49 -8.63
CA GLY A 32 4.99 -16.45 -8.76
C GLY A 32 4.55 -17.19 -7.49
N VAL A 33 5.19 -16.96 -6.32
CA VAL A 33 4.80 -17.65 -5.06
C VAL A 33 3.51 -17.13 -4.44
N GLY A 34 2.80 -16.18 -5.07
CA GLY A 34 1.51 -15.68 -4.60
C GLY A 34 1.57 -14.65 -3.45
N LYS A 35 2.58 -13.77 -3.44
CA LYS A 35 2.73 -12.69 -2.44
C LYS A 35 1.59 -11.67 -2.53
N SER A 36 1.23 -11.25 -3.74
CA SER A 36 0.09 -10.37 -3.99
C SER A 36 -1.22 -10.98 -3.49
N ALA A 37 -1.42 -12.29 -3.69
CA ALA A 37 -2.61 -12.99 -3.17
C ALA A 37 -2.63 -13.06 -1.63
N LEU A 38 -1.47 -13.19 -0.98
CA LEU A 38 -1.35 -13.11 0.49
C LEU A 38 -1.69 -11.71 1.00
N ALA A 39 -1.12 -10.67 0.39
CA ALA A 39 -1.38 -9.28 0.78
C ALA A 39 -2.85 -8.88 0.56
N GLN A 40 -3.48 -9.32 -0.55
CA GLN A 40 -4.92 -9.13 -0.78
C GLN A 40 -5.76 -9.84 0.28
N ARG A 41 -5.41 -11.08 0.64
CA ARG A 41 -6.14 -11.83 1.67
C ARG A 41 -6.01 -11.16 3.03
N TRP A 42 -4.81 -10.71 3.37
CA TRP A 42 -4.56 -9.99 4.63
C TRP A 42 -5.33 -8.67 4.68
N ALA A 43 -5.31 -7.88 3.61
CA ALA A 43 -6.03 -6.60 3.52
C ALA A 43 -7.57 -6.71 3.48
N ALA A 44 -8.11 -7.89 3.18
CA ALA A 44 -9.55 -8.12 3.12
C ALA A 44 -10.23 -7.99 4.49
N ASP A 45 -9.54 -8.39 5.55
CA ASP A 45 -10.05 -8.44 6.93
C ASP A 45 -9.66 -7.19 7.76
N ARG A 46 -9.16 -6.15 7.08
CA ARG A 46 -8.69 -4.88 7.66
C ARG A 46 -9.82 -3.84 7.74
N GLU A 47 -9.84 -3.08 8.84
CA GLU A 47 -10.91 -2.11 9.18
C GLU A 47 -10.60 -0.68 8.73
N GLU A 48 -9.39 -0.43 8.21
CA GLU A 48 -8.94 0.88 7.73
C GLU A 48 -9.91 1.47 6.69
N LEU A 49 -10.26 2.75 6.88
CA LEU A 49 -11.22 3.46 6.03
C LEU A 49 -10.74 3.58 4.59
N VAL A 50 -9.42 3.73 4.39
CA VAL A 50 -8.80 3.81 3.07
C VAL A 50 -7.87 2.63 2.88
N ARG A 51 -8.14 1.80 1.87
CA ARG A 51 -7.26 0.71 1.42
C ARG A 51 -6.85 1.00 -0.01
N TRP A 52 -5.58 1.26 -0.24
CA TRP A 52 -5.06 1.70 -1.54
C TRP A 52 -3.94 0.78 -2.01
N TRP A 53 -3.97 0.41 -3.28
CA TRP A 53 -3.00 -0.49 -3.90
C TRP A 53 -2.27 0.23 -5.02
N ILE A 54 -0.95 0.16 -5.00
CA ILE A 54 -0.07 0.74 -6.02
C ILE A 54 0.78 -0.38 -6.59
N ASN A 55 0.80 -0.49 -7.92
CA ASN A 55 1.83 -1.26 -8.59
C ASN A 55 3.13 -0.43 -8.55
N ALA A 56 4.15 -0.93 -7.89
CA ALA A 56 5.39 -0.21 -7.59
C ALA A 56 6.58 -0.81 -8.37
N ASP A 57 6.33 -1.14 -9.64
CA ASP A 57 7.36 -1.68 -10.56
C ASP A 57 8.41 -0.63 -10.95
N SER A 58 8.08 0.65 -10.80
CA SER A 58 8.92 1.78 -11.17
C SER A 58 8.51 3.04 -10.39
N PRO A 59 9.41 4.02 -10.23
CA PRO A 59 9.07 5.30 -9.58
C PRO A 59 7.89 6.02 -10.24
N ALA A 60 7.76 5.92 -11.56
CA ALA A 60 6.66 6.54 -12.30
C ALA A 60 5.29 5.93 -11.96
N GLU A 61 5.22 4.61 -11.78
CA GLU A 61 3.98 3.94 -11.36
C GLU A 61 3.63 4.24 -9.89
N ILE A 62 4.65 4.41 -9.03
CA ILE A 62 4.45 4.87 -7.65
C ILE A 62 3.83 6.27 -7.64
N ASP A 63 4.41 7.22 -8.39
CA ASP A 63 3.89 8.58 -8.52
C ASP A 63 2.47 8.60 -9.10
N ALA A 64 2.22 7.79 -10.14
CA ALA A 64 0.90 7.68 -10.74
C ALA A 64 -0.15 7.13 -9.74
N GLY A 65 0.24 6.14 -8.94
CA GLY A 65 -0.59 5.54 -7.90
C GLY A 65 -0.90 6.52 -6.75
N LEU A 66 0.07 7.31 -6.31
CA LEU A 66 -0.11 8.35 -5.29
C LEU A 66 -0.96 9.50 -5.81
N ALA A 67 -0.73 9.96 -7.04
CA ALA A 67 -1.57 10.97 -7.67
C ALA A 67 -3.02 10.49 -7.82
N ALA A 68 -3.23 9.21 -8.16
CA ALA A 68 -4.56 8.62 -8.20
C ALA A 68 -5.24 8.56 -6.82
N LEU A 69 -4.49 8.26 -5.75
CA LEU A 69 -5.00 8.35 -4.38
C LEU A 69 -5.44 9.77 -4.05
N ALA A 70 -4.61 10.78 -4.36
CA ALA A 70 -4.94 12.18 -4.10
C ALA A 70 -6.23 12.61 -4.81
N ARG A 71 -6.43 12.21 -6.07
CA ARG A 71 -7.68 12.49 -6.81
C ARG A 71 -8.88 11.74 -6.23
N ALA A 72 -8.70 10.52 -5.74
CA ALA A 72 -9.78 9.77 -5.09
C ALA A 72 -10.23 10.44 -3.78
N LEU A 73 -9.27 10.94 -2.98
CA LEU A 73 -9.53 11.65 -1.73
C LEU A 73 -10.06 13.07 -1.96
N GLN A 74 -9.60 13.73 -3.02
CA GLN A 74 -9.97 15.09 -3.39
C GLN A 74 -10.13 15.21 -4.92
N PRO A 75 -11.34 14.95 -5.47
CA PRO A 75 -11.59 14.94 -6.92
C PRO A 75 -11.19 16.22 -7.65
N GLY A 76 -11.21 17.37 -6.97
CA GLY A 76 -10.78 18.66 -7.50
C GLY A 76 -9.30 18.77 -7.87
N LEU A 77 -8.46 17.81 -7.48
CA LEU A 77 -7.03 17.79 -7.84
C LEU A 77 -6.77 17.31 -9.28
N SER A 78 -7.79 16.87 -10.01
CA SER A 78 -7.62 16.31 -11.36
C SER A 78 -7.01 17.28 -12.39
N GLN A 79 -7.01 18.59 -12.10
CA GLN A 79 -6.49 19.64 -12.98
C GLN A 79 -5.13 20.22 -12.53
N VAL A 80 -4.57 19.75 -11.40
CA VAL A 80 -3.25 20.18 -10.94
C VAL A 80 -2.14 19.25 -11.47
N PRO A 81 -0.86 19.68 -11.51
CA PRO A 81 0.24 18.81 -11.94
C PRO A 81 0.35 17.53 -11.08
N THR A 82 0.75 16.41 -11.70
CA THR A 82 0.88 15.11 -11.03
C THR A 82 1.76 15.17 -9.79
N GLU A 83 2.89 15.88 -9.85
CA GLU A 83 3.80 16.09 -8.71
C GLU A 83 3.06 16.68 -7.50
N THR A 84 2.26 17.72 -7.72
CA THR A 84 1.44 18.32 -6.66
C THR A 84 0.39 17.33 -6.13
N GLN A 85 -0.16 16.44 -6.98
CA GLN A 85 -1.09 15.41 -6.52
C GLN A 85 -0.38 14.39 -5.63
N THR A 86 0.81 13.93 -6.03
CA THR A 86 1.65 13.03 -5.24
C THR A 86 2.00 13.62 -3.88
N GLU A 87 2.46 14.87 -3.83
CA GLU A 87 2.75 15.59 -2.58
C GLU A 87 1.52 15.67 -1.67
N ARG A 88 0.33 15.89 -2.25
CA ARG A 88 -0.94 15.93 -1.50
C ARG A 88 -1.31 14.59 -0.91
N ALA A 89 -1.10 13.49 -1.64
CA ALA A 89 -1.29 12.14 -1.11
C ALA A 89 -0.34 11.86 0.06
N LEU A 90 0.95 12.18 -0.09
CA LEU A 90 1.95 11.98 0.97
C LEU A 90 1.61 12.79 2.23
N ALA A 91 1.24 14.07 2.07
CA ALA A 91 0.82 14.91 3.19
C ALA A 91 -0.45 14.37 3.89
N TRP A 92 -1.39 13.80 3.13
CA TRP A 92 -2.57 13.17 3.69
C TRP A 92 -2.21 11.89 4.47
N LEU A 93 -1.39 11.02 3.89
CA LEU A 93 -0.94 9.78 4.54
C LEU A 93 -0.18 10.07 5.84
N ALA A 94 0.66 11.11 5.86
CA ALA A 94 1.43 11.51 7.04
C ALA A 94 0.59 12.10 8.18
N THR A 95 -0.65 12.52 7.93
CA THR A 95 -1.52 13.20 8.92
C THR A 95 -2.75 12.39 9.33
N ARG A 96 -2.89 11.17 8.80
CA ARG A 96 -4.03 10.28 9.04
C ARG A 96 -3.54 8.92 9.52
N GLY A 97 -4.28 8.27 10.41
CA GLY A 97 -3.93 6.96 10.96
C GLY A 97 -4.80 5.79 10.49
N GLU A 98 -5.83 6.05 9.66
CA GLU A 98 -6.83 5.03 9.27
C GLU A 98 -6.72 4.66 7.78
N TRP A 99 -5.50 4.33 7.34
CA TRP A 99 -5.24 3.88 5.98
C TRP A 99 -4.31 2.68 5.93
N LEU A 100 -4.47 1.88 4.88
CA LEU A 100 -3.58 0.83 4.48
C LEU A 100 -3.13 1.10 3.04
N LEU A 101 -1.82 1.26 2.84
CA LEU A 101 -1.20 1.42 1.53
C LEU A 101 -0.40 0.15 1.22
N VAL A 102 -0.70 -0.48 0.10
CA VAL A 102 0.04 -1.65 -0.39
C VAL A 102 0.82 -1.26 -1.64
N LEU A 103 2.14 -1.38 -1.57
CA LEU A 103 3.02 -1.31 -2.73
C LEU A 103 3.30 -2.75 -3.18
N ASP A 104 2.77 -3.14 -4.34
CA ASP A 104 2.99 -4.47 -4.92
C ASP A 104 4.02 -4.41 -6.05
N ASN A 105 4.66 -5.53 -6.34
CA ASN A 105 5.70 -5.63 -7.37
C ASN A 105 6.87 -4.65 -7.21
N VAL A 106 7.26 -4.32 -5.96
CA VAL A 106 8.50 -3.58 -5.69
C VAL A 106 9.71 -4.41 -6.13
N GLU A 107 10.37 -4.01 -7.22
CA GLU A 107 11.55 -4.70 -7.75
C GLU A 107 12.87 -4.18 -7.15
N ASP A 108 12.92 -2.88 -6.83
CA ASP A 108 14.03 -2.25 -6.11
C ASP A 108 13.48 -1.48 -4.88
N PRO A 109 13.90 -1.82 -3.65
CA PRO A 109 13.47 -1.11 -2.45
C PRO A 109 14.01 0.32 -2.33
N ALA A 110 14.92 0.76 -3.20
CA ALA A 110 15.43 2.12 -3.25
C ALA A 110 14.65 3.06 -4.19
N HIS A 111 13.63 2.55 -4.91
CA HIS A 111 12.71 3.37 -5.70
C HIS A 111 11.81 4.26 -4.84
#